data_AF-A0A1Q3YBF9-F1
#
_entry.id   AF-A0A1Q3YBF9-F1
#
_cell.length_a   1.000
_cell.length_b   1.000
_cell.length_c   1.000
_cell.angle_alpha   90.00
_cell.angle_beta   90.00
_cell.angle_gamma   90.00
#
_symmetry.space_group_name_H-M   'P 1'
#
loop_
_entity.id
_entity.type
_entity.pdbx_description
1 polymer ?
#
loop_
_entity_poly.entity_id
_entity_poly.type
_entity_poly.pdbx_seq_one_letter_code
_entity_poly.pdbx_strand_id
1 'polypeptide(L)'
;MGSRTVALLLLLLLLLVHVRLWSGHGNLGDVAAMRAQLTEQQAANAKARQANEQLSAEVRDLKQGLDIVEEKARSELGMVKPGEIYVEVLPGRAPRP
;
A
#
# COMPACT_ATOMS: atom_id res chain seq x y z
N MET A 1 47.30 37.11 36.59
CA MET A 1 47.07 35.65 36.43
C MET A 1 45.64 35.29 35.99
N GLY A 2 44.83 36.23 35.48
CA GLY A 2 43.43 35.96 35.08
C GLY A 2 43.20 35.61 33.61
N SER A 3 44.14 35.92 32.71
CA SER A 3 43.96 35.66 31.27
C SER A 3 44.05 34.18 30.90
N ARG A 4 44.90 33.42 31.60
CA ARG A 4 45.12 31.98 31.35
C ARG A 4 43.93 31.13 31.77
N THR A 5 43.26 31.49 32.87
CA THR A 5 42.07 30.79 33.37
C THR A 5 40.85 31.03 32.49
N VAL A 6 40.66 32.26 32.01
CA VAL A 6 39.61 32.59 31.04
C VAL A 6 39.82 31.83 29.72
N ALA A 7 41.06 31.76 29.22
CA ALA A 7 41.38 31.00 28.01
C ALA A 7 41.08 29.49 28.18
N LEU A 8 41.44 28.89 29.32
CA LEU A 8 41.13 27.49 29.62
C LEU A 8 39.61 27.23 29.68
N LEU A 9 38.86 28.15 30.28
CA LEU A 9 37.40 28.02 30.40
C LEU A 9 36.71 28.13 29.04
N LEU A 10 37.16 29.05 28.18
CA LEU A 10 36.71 29.15 26.79
C LEU A 10 37.02 27.88 25.99
N LEU A 11 38.21 27.29 26.19
CA LEU A 11 38.63 26.07 25.50
C LEU A 11 37.79 24.87 25.95
N LEU A 12 37.49 24.77 27.24
CA LEU A 12 36.59 23.77 27.80
C LEU A 12 35.17 23.91 27.22
N LEU A 13 34.64 25.14 27.17
CA LEU A 13 33.32 25.43 26.61
C LEU A 13 33.29 25.08 25.11
N LEU A 14 34.36 25.40 24.37
CA LEU A 14 34.50 25.10 22.95
C LEU A 14 34.50 23.58 22.71
N LEU A 15 35.25 22.82 23.51
CA LEU A 15 35.28 21.35 23.45
C LEU A 15 33.90 20.76 23.74
N LEU A 16 33.21 21.26 24.76
CA LEU A 16 31.85 20.84 25.10
C LEU A 16 30.89 21.04 23.93
N VAL A 17 30.93 22.21 23.28
CA VAL A 17 30.11 22.51 22.10
C VAL A 17 30.50 21.62 20.93
N HIS A 18 31.80 21.39 20.67
CA HIS A 18 32.26 20.50 19.60
C HIS A 18 31.73 19.07 19.77
N VAL A 19 31.85 18.52 20.98
CA VAL A 19 31.35 17.18 21.30
C VAL A 19 29.83 17.13 21.15
N ARG A 20 29.12 18.16 21.62
CA ARG A 20 27.64 18.22 21.51
C ARG A 20 27.16 18.39 20.08
N LEU A 21 27.92 19.07 19.23
CA LEU A 21 27.57 19.28 17.82
C LEU A 21 27.80 18.00 17.00
N TRP A 22 28.84 17.23 17.33
CA TRP A 22 29.10 15.93 16.71
C TRP A 22 28.15 14.84 17.21
N SER A 23 27.64 14.94 18.44
CA SER A 23 26.63 14.02 18.97
C SER A 23 25.19 14.43 18.67
N GLY A 24 24.95 15.66 18.21
CA GLY A 24 23.61 16.20 17.96
C GLY A 24 23.09 15.88 16.56
N HIS A 25 22.11 14.98 16.47
CA HIS A 25 21.17 14.82 15.34
C HIS A 25 21.73 14.30 14.01
N GLY A 26 22.94 13.75 14.00
CA GLY A 26 23.57 13.24 12.76
C GLY A 26 24.60 12.15 12.99
N ASN A 27 24.43 11.31 14.02
CA ASN A 27 25.33 10.19 14.21
C ASN A 27 25.19 9.22 13.02
N LEU A 28 26.30 8.89 12.36
CA LEU A 28 26.36 7.92 11.26
C LEU A 28 25.73 6.56 11.66
N GLY A 29 25.79 6.21 12.94
CA GLY A 29 25.14 5.03 13.51
C GLY A 29 23.62 5.07 13.44
N ASP A 30 22.98 6.21 13.71
CA ASP A 30 21.51 6.33 13.70
C ASP A 30 20.98 6.25 12.27
N VAL A 31 21.66 6.88 11.32
CA VAL A 31 21.31 6.78 9.90
C VAL A 31 21.50 5.36 9.38
N ALA A 32 22.55 4.65 9.82
CA ALA A 32 22.76 3.25 9.45
C ALA A 32 21.66 2.34 10.02
N ALA A 33 21.28 2.53 11.28
CA ALA A 33 20.19 1.79 11.92
C ALA A 33 18.84 2.07 11.25
N MET A 34 18.52 3.34 10.96
CA MET A 34 17.29 3.71 10.25
C MET A 34 17.26 3.18 8.82
N ARG A 35 18.40 3.15 8.11
CA ARG A 35 18.49 2.54 6.78
C ARG A 35 18.30 1.02 6.81
N ALA A 36 18.82 0.35 7.83
CA ALA A 36 18.61 -1.08 8.02
C ALA A 36 17.12 -1.41 8.24
N GLN A 37 16.46 -0.66 9.13
CA GLN A 37 15.02 -0.79 9.37
C GLN A 37 14.19 -0.51 8.11
N LEU A 38 14.56 0.52 7.33
CA LEU A 38 13.89 0.84 6.08
C LEU A 38 14.00 -0.32 5.07
N THR A 39 15.18 -0.92 4.96
CA THR A 39 15.43 -2.04 4.04
C THR A 39 14.60 -3.26 4.42
N GLU A 40 14.51 -3.57 5.71
CA GLU A 40 13.70 -4.68 6.23
C GLU A 40 12.21 -4.45 5.96
N GLN A 41 11.71 -3.24 6.24
CA GLN A 41 10.32 -2.90 5.97
C GLN A 41 9.98 -2.94 4.47
N GLN A 42 10.89 -2.50 3.60
CA GLN A 42 10.69 -2.58 2.16
C GLN A 42 10.62 -4.03 1.67
N ALA A 43 11.48 -4.91 2.18
CA ALA A 43 11.45 -6.33 1.83
C ALA A 43 10.13 -7.00 2.28
N ALA A 44 9.67 -6.70 3.50
CA ALA A 44 8.38 -7.18 4.00
C ALA A 44 7.21 -6.65 3.16
N ASN A 45 7.24 -5.37 2.78
CA ASN A 45 6.20 -4.75 1.95
C ASN A 45 6.16 -5.36 0.54
N ALA A 46 7.32 -5.62 -0.07
CA ALA A 46 7.42 -6.25 -1.38
C ALA A 46 6.79 -7.66 -1.38
N LYS A 47 7.08 -8.47 -0.34
CA LYS A 47 6.48 -9.80 -0.17
C LYS A 47 4.95 -9.72 0.01
N ALA A 48 4.48 -8.78 0.81
CA ALA A 48 3.04 -8.57 1.03
C ALA A 48 2.33 -8.11 -0.25
N ARG A 49 2.94 -7.22 -1.05
CA ARG A 49 2.42 -6.78 -2.33
C ARG A 49 2.26 -7.94 -3.31
N GLN A 50 3.27 -8.79 -3.44
CA GLN A 50 3.22 -9.95 -4.34
C GLN A 50 2.06 -10.89 -3.97
N ALA A 51 1.87 -11.19 -2.68
CA ALA A 51 0.76 -12.03 -2.23
C ALA A 51 -0.60 -11.38 -2.51
N ASN A 52 -0.70 -10.06 -2.33
CA ASN A 52 -1.93 -9.32 -2.58
C ASN A 52 -2.27 -9.29 -4.08
N GLU A 53 -1.28 -9.12 -4.95
CA GLU A 53 -1.46 -9.20 -6.41
C GLU A 53 -1.96 -10.57 -6.85
N GLN A 54 -1.40 -11.65 -6.28
CA GLN A 54 -1.83 -13.02 -6.55
C GLN A 54 -3.28 -13.26 -6.09
N LEU A 55 -3.59 -12.94 -4.83
CA LEU A 55 -4.95 -13.07 -4.28
C LEU A 55 -5.96 -12.23 -5.07
N SER A 56 -5.58 -11.02 -5.48
CA SER A 56 -6.42 -10.15 -6.30
C SER A 56 -6.70 -10.76 -7.67
N ALA A 57 -5.72 -11.45 -8.27
CA ALA A 57 -5.92 -12.18 -9.51
C ALA A 57 -6.86 -13.37 -9.34
N GLU A 58 -6.69 -14.16 -8.29
CA GLU A 58 -7.59 -15.28 -7.96
C GLU A 58 -9.03 -14.80 -7.73
N VAL A 59 -9.22 -13.71 -6.99
CA VAL A 59 -10.55 -13.12 -6.77
C VAL A 59 -11.18 -12.62 -8.07
N ARG A 60 -10.39 -12.04 -8.99
CA ARG A 60 -10.90 -11.62 -10.31
C ARG A 60 -11.34 -12.82 -11.14
N ASP A 61 -10.54 -13.87 -11.18
CA ASP A 61 -10.84 -15.11 -11.92
C ASP A 61 -12.12 -15.78 -11.38
N LEU A 62 -12.25 -15.91 -10.06
CA LEU A 62 -13.44 -16.45 -9.41
C LEU A 62 -14.70 -15.62 -9.72
N LYS A 63 -14.60 -14.30 -9.71
CA LYS A 63 -15.72 -13.41 -10.07
C LYS A 63 -16.12 -13.58 -11.54
N GLN A 64 -15.15 -13.59 -12.45
CA GLN A 64 -15.44 -13.83 -13.87
C GLN A 64 -16.07 -15.20 -14.10
N GLY A 65 -15.59 -16.25 -13.42
CA GLY A 65 -16.20 -17.57 -13.50
C GLY A 65 -17.65 -17.59 -13.01
N LEU A 66 -17.97 -16.87 -11.93
CA LEU A 66 -19.33 -16.74 -11.43
C LEU A 66 -20.25 -15.98 -12.38
N ASP A 67 -19.76 -14.90 -13.00
CA ASP A 67 -20.52 -14.11 -13.98
C ASP A 67 -20.90 -14.97 -15.20
N ILE A 68 -19.99 -15.80 -15.69
CA ILE A 68 -20.23 -16.76 -16.79
C ILE A 68 -21.33 -17.77 -16.40
N VAL A 69 -21.31 -18.25 -15.16
CA VAL A 69 -22.32 -19.19 -14.65
C VAL A 69 -23.69 -18.52 -14.52
N GLU A 70 -23.74 -17.28 -14.05
CA GLU A 70 -24.98 -16.51 -13.95
C GLU A 70 -25.59 -16.26 -15.34
N GLU A 71 -24.78 -15.90 -16.33
CA GLU A 71 -25.24 -15.70 -17.70
C GLU A 71 -25.81 -16.98 -18.32
N LYS A 72 -25.16 -18.13 -18.09
CA LYS A 72 -25.69 -19.43 -18.55
C LYS A 72 -26.98 -19.82 -17.84
N ALA A 73 -27.08 -19.58 -16.54
CA ALA A 73 -28.29 -19.84 -15.76
C ALA A 73 -29.48 -18.94 -16.20
N ARG A 74 -29.21 -17.67 -16.52
CA ARG A 74 -30.22 -16.73 -17.02
C ARG A 74 -30.69 -17.10 -18.43
N SER A 75 -29.75 -17.44 -19.32
CA SER A 75 -30.05 -17.72 -20.74
C SER A 75 -30.65 -19.10 -20.99
N GLU A 76 -30.18 -20.15 -20.31
CA GLU A 76 -30.63 -21.52 -20.56
C GLU A 76 -31.73 -21.99 -19.61
N LEU A 77 -31.71 -21.56 -18.36
CA LEU A 77 -32.64 -22.05 -17.32
C LEU A 77 -33.72 -21.03 -16.95
N GLY A 78 -33.70 -19.82 -17.54
CA GLY A 78 -34.64 -18.75 -17.23
C GLY A 78 -34.57 -18.31 -15.76
N MET A 79 -33.40 -18.43 -15.14
CA MET A 79 -33.20 -18.07 -13.73
C MET A 79 -33.40 -16.56 -13.54
N VAL A 80 -34.30 -16.15 -12.65
CA VAL A 80 -34.56 -14.76 -12.27
C VAL A 80 -34.29 -14.60 -10.77
N LYS A 81 -33.60 -13.53 -10.36
CA LYS A 81 -33.36 -13.31 -8.92
C LYS A 81 -34.68 -12.91 -8.22
N PRO A 82 -34.83 -13.18 -6.91
CA PRO A 82 -36.00 -12.74 -6.16
C PRO A 82 -36.20 -11.22 -6.30
N GLY A 83 -37.35 -10.80 -6.83
CA GLY A 83 -37.68 -9.38 -7.06
C GLY A 83 -37.38 -8.85 -8.47
N GLU A 84 -36.85 -9.66 -9.38
CA GLU A 84 -36.69 -9.30 -10.80
C GLU A 84 -37.90 -9.75 -11.65
N ILE A 85 -38.29 -8.96 -12.65
CA ILE A 85 -39.35 -9.28 -13.64
C ILE A 85 -38.67 -9.50 -15.00
N TYR A 86 -38.80 -10.71 -15.56
CA TYR A 86 -38.30 -11.03 -16.89
C TYR A 86 -39.27 -10.52 -17.97
N VAL A 87 -38.76 -9.74 -18.93
CA VAL A 87 -39.55 -9.17 -20.04
C VAL A 87 -38.89 -9.55 -21.36
N GLU A 88 -39.57 -10.38 -22.16
CA GLU A 88 -39.12 -10.76 -23.49
C GLU A 88 -39.77 -9.84 -24.54
N VAL A 89 -38.94 -9.08 -25.26
CA VAL A 89 -39.42 -8.13 -26.28
C VAL A 89 -39.54 -8.87 -27.62
N LEU A 90 -40.77 -9.30 -27.95
CA LEU A 90 -41.07 -9.85 -29.27
C LEU A 90 -41.07 -8.72 -30.32
N PRO A 91 -40.42 -8.89 -31.49
CA PRO A 91 -40.47 -7.89 -32.55
C PRO A 91 -41.92 -7.72 -33.01
N GLY A 92 -42.40 -6.47 -32.94
CA GLY A 92 -43.79 -6.12 -33.20
C GLY A 92 -44.24 -6.63 -34.57
N ARG A 93 -45.33 -7.40 -34.57
CA ARG A 93 -46.00 -7.82 -35.80
C ARG A 93 -46.36 -6.56 -36.58
N ALA A 94 -45.70 -6.36 -37.72
CA ALA A 94 -46.04 -5.28 -38.64
C ALA A 94 -47.54 -5.37 -39.00
N PRO A 95 -48.30 -4.26 -38.92
CA PRO A 95 -49.71 -4.26 -39.26
C PRO A 95 -49.87 -4.67 -40.73
N ARG A 96 -50.65 -5.73 -40.98
CA ARG A 96 -51.04 -6.11 -42.34
C ARG A 96 -52.17 -5.18 -42.79
N PRO A 97 -52.09 -4.59 -44.00
CA PRO A 97 -53.16 -3.78 -44.57
C PRO A 97 -54.40 -4.61 -44.89
#